data_AF-A0A538A9U2-F1
#
_entry.id   AF-A0A538A9U2-F1
#
_cell.length_a   1.000
_cell.length_b   1.000
_cell.length_c   1.000
_cell.angle_alpha   90.00
_cell.angle_beta   90.00
_cell.angle_gamma   90.00
#
_symmetry.space_group_name_H-M   'P 1'
#
loop_
_entity.id
_entity.type
_entity.pdbx_description
1 polymer ?
#
loop_
_entity_poly.entity_id
_entity_poly.type
_entity_poly.pdbx_seq_one_letter_code
_entity_poly.pdbx_strand_id
1 'polypeptide(L)'
;NSLGLTAEQPENNVYRILLETLGVTLSRDARARAVQLPAWNEALGLPRAWDQQWSLRAQQILAEETDLLEHDDLFEGSRVVEEATGRIATGAWEELTRVVEMGGSLEALAHMKGRMVACQAERLRRIESGEQLVVGVNRYVSSETSPLATALGSGLEVVERVEQATEEERVRELSAWRSGRDRARVASALDALRRAAEGRDNLVPPSVEAAQAGVTTGEWADALRAVFGEFRPPTGIGDVMPRVGSTEGLEVARSKVAAAAARLGVSRLRLLIAKPGLDGHSNAAEQIALRARDAGFEVIYQGIRLTPAEIARAAADEDVHAVGLSILSGAHLMLVPAVLAGLRRVGRAVPVVVGGVIPDDDAAALVAMGVARVFTAVDRDLSASVGEIADLIDAFGDTRSKG
;
A
#
# COMPACT_ATOMS: atom_id res chain seq x y z
N ASN A 1 -4.70 7.50 12.83
CA ASN A 1 -4.16 7.21 11.47
C ASN A 1 -3.31 5.95 11.57
N SER A 2 -3.55 4.91 10.76
CA SER A 2 -2.78 3.65 10.85
C SER A 2 -1.29 3.81 10.51
N LEU A 3 -0.89 4.83 9.72
CA LEU A 3 0.52 5.09 9.37
C LEU A 3 1.41 5.50 10.57
N GLY A 4 0.81 5.88 11.70
CA GLY A 4 1.52 6.17 12.94
C GLY A 4 1.75 4.94 13.83
N LEU A 5 1.09 3.82 13.51
CA LEU A 5 1.14 2.60 14.31
C LEU A 5 2.31 1.72 13.90
N THR A 6 2.84 0.95 14.86
CA THR A 6 4.03 0.11 14.65
C THR A 6 3.70 -1.36 14.81
N ALA A 7 4.36 -2.21 14.02
CA ALA A 7 4.28 -3.66 14.18
C ALA A 7 5.11 -4.12 15.40
N GLU A 8 6.19 -3.41 15.70
CA GLU A 8 7.04 -3.64 16.87
C GLU A 8 6.45 -3.03 18.12
N GLN A 9 6.52 -3.79 19.21
CA GLN A 9 5.90 -3.45 20.50
C GLN A 9 4.49 -2.85 20.28
N PRO A 10 3.60 -3.58 19.58
CA PRO A 10 2.33 -3.05 19.09
C PRO A 10 1.40 -2.61 20.22
N GLU A 11 1.60 -3.07 21.45
CA GLU A 11 0.94 -2.54 22.65
C GLU A 11 1.11 -1.01 22.82
N ASN A 12 2.22 -0.44 22.34
CA ASN A 12 2.43 1.01 22.35
C ASN A 12 1.39 1.76 21.50
N ASN A 13 0.77 1.08 20.52
CA ASN A 13 -0.27 1.67 19.67
C ASN A 13 -1.50 2.08 20.47
N VAL A 14 -1.82 1.42 21.60
CA VAL A 14 -2.94 1.82 22.46
C VAL A 14 -2.79 3.27 22.91
N TYR A 15 -1.59 3.65 23.34
CA TYR A 15 -1.31 5.02 23.78
C TYR A 15 -1.27 6.01 22.61
N ARG A 16 -0.71 5.61 21.47
CA ARG A 16 -0.70 6.44 20.25
C ARG A 16 -2.12 6.77 19.81
N ILE A 17 -2.98 5.75 19.74
CA ILE A 17 -4.38 5.88 19.35
C ILE A 17 -5.12 6.80 20.32
N LEU A 18 -4.93 6.63 21.63
CA LEU A 18 -5.56 7.50 22.63
C LEU A 18 -5.14 8.96 22.45
N LEU A 19 -3.84 9.23 22.31
CA LEU A 19 -3.33 10.60 22.11
C LEU A 19 -3.81 11.22 20.79
N GLU A 20 -3.84 10.45 19.70
CA GLU A 20 -4.41 10.89 18.41
C GLU A 20 -5.91 11.18 18.52
N THR A 21 -6.64 10.39 19.30
CA THR A 21 -8.09 10.57 19.53
C THR A 21 -8.35 11.91 20.19
N LEU A 22 -7.59 12.25 21.25
CA LEU A 22 -7.72 13.54 21.94
C LEU A 22 -7.53 14.72 20.97
N GLY A 23 -6.60 14.61 20.02
CA GLY A 23 -6.36 15.65 19.01
C GLY A 23 -7.57 15.97 18.13
N VAL A 24 -8.53 15.05 17.99
CA VAL A 24 -9.74 15.24 17.16
C VAL A 24 -11.04 15.34 17.97
N THR A 25 -10.96 15.25 19.31
CA THR A 25 -12.15 15.29 20.18
C THR A 25 -12.16 16.47 21.16
N LEU A 26 -10.99 17.05 21.48
CA LEU A 26 -10.88 18.06 22.54
C LEU A 26 -11.57 19.40 22.20
N SER A 27 -11.46 19.86 20.95
CA SER A 27 -12.12 21.11 20.52
C SER A 27 -13.61 20.89 20.35
N ARG A 28 -14.46 21.60 21.10
CA ARG A 28 -15.92 21.51 20.95
C ARG A 28 -16.37 21.97 19.57
N ASP A 29 -15.76 23.01 19.02
CA ASP A 29 -16.19 23.66 17.79
C ASP A 29 -15.67 22.97 16.53
N ALA A 30 -14.56 22.22 16.64
CA ALA A 30 -13.91 21.56 15.52
C ALA A 30 -13.77 20.03 15.65
N ARG A 31 -14.23 19.41 16.74
CA ARG A 31 -14.13 17.95 16.91
C ARG A 31 -14.84 17.17 15.80
N ALA A 32 -14.31 15.98 15.53
CA ALA A 32 -14.88 15.06 14.58
C ALA A 32 -16.33 14.69 14.96
N ARG A 33 -17.22 14.66 13.96
CA ARG A 33 -18.63 14.23 14.15
C ARG A 33 -18.79 12.72 14.30
N ALA A 34 -17.81 11.97 13.81
CA ALA A 34 -17.70 10.53 13.95
C ALA A 34 -16.22 10.20 14.02
N VAL A 35 -15.87 9.25 14.89
CA VAL A 35 -14.49 8.80 15.08
C VAL A 35 -14.45 7.29 14.86
N GLN A 36 -13.49 6.84 14.08
CA GLN A 36 -13.12 5.43 13.98
C GLN A 36 -11.73 5.28 14.59
N LEU A 37 -11.59 4.36 15.54
CA LEU A 37 -10.29 4.01 16.09
C LEU A 37 -9.79 2.70 15.49
N PRO A 38 -8.53 2.64 15.02
CA PRO A 38 -7.90 1.37 14.63
C PRO A 38 -7.69 0.50 15.86
N ALA A 39 -7.38 -0.78 15.65
CA ALA A 39 -6.96 -1.66 16.75
C ALA A 39 -5.47 -1.49 17.06
N TRP A 40 -5.05 -1.92 18.26
CA TRP A 40 -3.65 -1.88 18.68
C TRP A 40 -2.73 -2.73 17.79
N ASN A 41 -3.26 -3.78 17.16
CA ASN A 41 -2.58 -4.71 16.27
C ASN A 41 -2.82 -4.44 14.77
N GLU A 42 -3.36 -3.27 14.41
CA GLU A 42 -3.67 -2.89 13.01
C GLU A 42 -2.45 -3.02 12.07
N ALA A 43 -1.24 -2.70 12.56
CA ALA A 43 -0.01 -2.81 11.78
C ALA A 43 0.41 -4.27 11.51
N LEU A 44 -0.15 -5.22 12.25
CA LEU A 44 0.08 -6.65 12.05
C LEU A 44 -0.95 -7.23 11.09
N GLY A 45 -2.23 -6.88 11.19
CA GLY A 45 -3.24 -7.43 10.28
C GLY A 45 -4.66 -7.08 10.70
N LEU A 46 -5.63 -7.83 10.19
CA LEU A 46 -7.04 -7.60 10.52
C LEU A 46 -7.30 -7.88 12.01
N PRO A 47 -8.03 -6.99 12.71
CA PRO A 47 -8.26 -7.12 14.14
C PRO A 47 -9.33 -8.15 14.45
N ARG A 48 -9.14 -8.92 15.54
CA ARG A 48 -10.18 -9.80 16.08
C ARG A 48 -11.29 -8.99 16.73
N ALA A 49 -12.43 -9.62 16.99
CA ALA A 49 -13.53 -9.02 17.74
C ALA A 49 -13.10 -8.44 19.11
N TRP A 50 -12.18 -9.12 19.82
CA TRP A 50 -11.65 -8.62 21.09
C TRP A 50 -10.81 -7.35 20.92
N ASP A 51 -9.96 -7.30 19.89
CA ASP A 51 -9.12 -6.12 19.60
C ASP A 51 -10.01 -4.92 19.24
N GLN A 52 -11.08 -5.14 18.47
CA GLN A 52 -12.07 -4.11 18.13
C GLN A 52 -12.86 -3.63 19.37
N GLN A 53 -13.24 -4.54 20.26
CA GLN A 53 -13.90 -4.18 21.50
C GLN A 53 -13.04 -3.25 22.34
N TRP A 54 -11.71 -3.46 22.38
CA TRP A 54 -10.81 -2.58 23.11
C TRP A 54 -10.82 -1.15 22.56
N SER A 55 -10.76 -0.98 21.23
CA SER A 55 -10.87 0.34 20.59
C SER A 55 -12.25 0.98 20.80
N LEU A 56 -13.32 0.20 20.86
CA LEU A 56 -14.67 0.69 21.21
C LEU A 56 -14.71 1.20 22.65
N ARG A 57 -14.10 0.49 23.61
CA ARG A 57 -14.06 0.90 25.02
C ARG A 57 -13.33 2.23 25.20
N ALA A 58 -12.26 2.49 24.45
CA ALA A 58 -11.58 3.78 24.50
C ALA A 58 -12.52 4.95 24.15
N GLN A 59 -13.40 4.78 23.15
CA GLN A 59 -14.39 5.80 22.77
C GLN A 59 -15.48 5.97 23.84
N GLN A 60 -15.96 4.86 24.42
CA GLN A 60 -16.99 4.90 25.46
C GLN A 60 -16.48 5.54 26.76
N ILE A 61 -15.26 5.20 27.19
CA ILE A 61 -14.62 5.84 28.34
C ILE A 61 -14.49 7.34 28.08
N LEU A 62 -14.01 7.73 26.89
CA LEU A 62 -13.89 9.15 26.54
C LEU A 62 -15.24 9.88 26.58
N ALA A 63 -16.32 9.24 26.10
CA ALA A 63 -17.63 9.85 26.03
C ALA A 63 -18.40 9.88 27.37
N GLU A 64 -18.28 8.82 28.18
CA GLU A 64 -19.17 8.56 29.34
C GLU A 64 -18.45 8.73 30.69
N GLU A 65 -17.12 8.61 30.72
CA GLU A 65 -16.33 8.71 31.96
C GLU A 65 -15.53 10.02 32.05
N THR A 66 -15.57 10.86 31.02
CA THR A 66 -14.96 12.20 31.03
C THR A 66 -16.03 13.28 30.95
N ASP A 67 -15.71 14.47 31.46
CA ASP A 67 -16.54 15.67 31.38
C ASP A 67 -16.32 16.46 30.07
N LEU A 68 -15.58 15.91 29.10
CA LEU A 68 -15.22 16.60 27.86
C LEU A 68 -16.42 17.12 27.07
N LEU A 69 -17.57 16.45 27.16
CA LEU A 69 -18.80 16.85 26.47
C LEU A 69 -19.57 17.95 27.21
N GLU A 70 -19.29 18.16 28.49
CA GLU A 70 -19.98 19.11 29.37
C GLU A 70 -19.42 20.54 29.26
N HIS A 71 -18.16 20.68 28.82
CA HIS A 71 -17.48 21.98 28.71
C HIS A 71 -17.62 22.61 27.32
N ASP A 72 -17.44 23.94 27.26
CA ASP A 72 -17.24 24.70 26.03
C ASP A 72 -15.87 24.40 25.40
N ASP A 73 -15.47 25.09 24.33
CA ASP A 73 -14.22 24.76 23.63
C ASP A 73 -12.99 25.04 24.52
N LEU A 74 -12.28 23.96 24.87
CA LEU A 74 -11.11 24.01 25.75
C LEU A 74 -9.93 24.80 25.16
N PHE A 75 -9.92 25.07 23.86
CA PHE A 75 -8.85 25.82 23.21
C PHE A 75 -9.16 27.31 23.03
N GLU A 76 -10.35 27.78 23.42
CA GLU A 76 -10.70 29.19 23.34
C GLU A 76 -9.69 30.06 24.12
N GLY A 77 -9.15 31.09 23.47
CA GLY A 77 -8.15 31.99 24.05
C GLY A 77 -6.72 31.43 24.13
N SER A 78 -6.48 30.18 23.71
CA SER A 78 -5.14 29.60 23.68
C SER A 78 -4.30 30.16 22.53
N ARG A 79 -3.43 31.12 22.85
CA ARG A 79 -2.50 31.71 21.86
C ARG A 79 -1.67 30.65 21.11
N VAL A 80 -1.26 29.57 21.79
CA VAL A 80 -0.45 28.51 21.18
C VAL A 80 -1.25 27.74 20.12
N VAL A 81 -2.51 27.40 20.42
CA VAL A 81 -3.38 26.68 19.50
C VAL A 81 -3.77 27.60 18.34
N GLU A 82 -4.12 28.85 18.61
CA GLU A 82 -4.46 29.84 17.58
C GLU A 82 -3.32 30.08 16.58
N GLU A 83 -2.09 30.27 17.07
CA GLU A 83 -0.92 30.43 16.19
C GLU A 83 -0.65 29.15 15.37
N ALA A 84 -0.82 27.96 15.96
CA ALA A 84 -0.64 26.70 15.25
C ALA A 84 -1.72 26.49 14.16
N THR A 85 -2.99 26.76 14.48
CA THR A 85 -4.12 26.74 13.54
C THR A 85 -3.89 27.71 12.39
N GLY A 86 -3.45 28.94 12.69
CA GLY A 86 -3.12 29.95 11.69
C GLY A 86 -2.04 29.47 10.71
N ARG A 87 -0.94 28.90 11.20
CA ARG A 87 0.13 28.35 10.33
C ARG A 87 -0.36 27.23 9.41
N ILE A 88 -1.18 26.31 9.93
CA ILE A 88 -1.74 25.20 9.13
C ILE A 88 -2.69 25.74 8.07
N ALA A 89 -3.58 26.67 8.44
CA ALA A 89 -4.52 27.28 7.53
C ALA A 89 -3.81 28.02 6.39
N THR A 90 -2.81 28.84 6.70
CA THR A 90 -2.01 29.54 5.67
C THR A 90 -1.36 28.55 4.70
N GLY A 91 -0.67 27.53 5.21
CA GLY A 91 -0.03 26.53 4.34
C GLY A 91 -1.02 25.72 3.48
N ALA A 92 -2.21 25.43 4.02
CA ALA A 92 -3.27 24.76 3.27
C ALA A 92 -3.84 25.65 2.15
N TRP A 93 -4.06 26.93 2.42
CA TRP A 93 -4.50 27.90 1.41
C TRP A 93 -3.46 28.10 0.32
N GLU A 94 -2.18 28.19 0.66
CA GLU A 94 -1.09 28.28 -0.32
C GLU A 94 -1.04 27.06 -1.25
N GLU A 95 -1.16 25.84 -0.72
CA GLU A 95 -1.20 24.64 -1.55
C GLU A 95 -2.46 24.57 -2.41
N LEU A 96 -3.62 24.98 -1.88
CA LEU A 96 -4.86 25.04 -2.65
C LEU A 96 -4.74 26.05 -3.80
N THR A 97 -4.19 27.23 -3.56
CA THR A 97 -3.94 28.23 -4.61
C THR A 97 -3.04 27.65 -5.70
N ARG A 98 -1.94 26.97 -5.34
CA ARG A 98 -1.07 26.28 -6.32
C ARG A 98 -1.85 25.26 -7.16
N VAL A 99 -2.70 24.44 -6.53
CA VAL A 99 -3.52 23.45 -7.24
C VAL A 99 -4.51 24.11 -8.20
N VAL A 100 -5.14 25.22 -7.79
CA VAL A 100 -6.05 25.99 -8.66
C VAL A 100 -5.31 26.62 -9.84
N GLU A 101 -4.12 27.18 -9.61
CA GLU A 101 -3.26 27.76 -10.65
C GLU A 101 -2.80 26.71 -11.68
N MET A 102 -2.63 25.46 -11.26
CA MET A 102 -2.32 24.32 -12.15
C MET A 102 -3.52 23.85 -12.99
N GLY A 103 -4.71 24.46 -12.85
CA GLY A 103 -5.93 24.05 -13.57
C GLY A 103 -6.87 23.17 -12.75
N GLY A 104 -6.65 23.04 -11.45
CA GLY A 104 -7.48 22.27 -10.53
C GLY A 104 -6.92 20.88 -10.21
N SER A 105 -7.66 20.12 -9.41
CA SER A 105 -7.16 18.89 -8.79
C SER A 105 -6.81 17.78 -9.79
N LEU A 106 -7.55 17.66 -10.90
CA LEU A 106 -7.30 16.63 -11.92
C LEU A 106 -5.97 16.86 -12.63
N GLU A 107 -5.69 18.10 -13.05
CA GLU A 107 -4.43 18.48 -13.69
C GLU A 107 -3.26 18.42 -12.70
N ALA A 108 -3.51 18.76 -11.43
CA ALA A 108 -2.50 18.73 -10.36
C ALA A 108 -2.26 17.33 -9.75
N LEU A 109 -2.90 16.26 -10.24
CA LEU A 109 -2.79 14.90 -9.65
C LEU A 109 -1.34 14.43 -9.52
N ALA A 110 -0.52 14.62 -10.57
CA ALA A 110 0.87 14.19 -10.56
C ALA A 110 1.71 14.98 -9.54
N HIS A 111 1.47 16.29 -9.43
CA HIS A 111 2.11 17.16 -8.43
C HIS A 111 1.74 16.74 -7.01
N MET A 112 0.44 16.61 -6.71
CA MET A 112 -0.04 16.23 -5.39
C MET A 112 0.51 14.85 -4.97
N LYS A 113 0.47 13.87 -5.88
CA LYS A 113 1.01 12.54 -5.62
C LYS A 113 2.53 12.58 -5.39
N GLY A 114 3.28 13.31 -6.22
CA GLY A 114 4.72 13.49 -6.04
C GLY A 114 5.08 14.16 -4.69
N ARG A 115 4.32 15.18 -4.27
CA ARG A 115 4.46 15.81 -2.95
C ARG A 115 4.22 14.82 -1.81
N MET A 116 3.20 13.98 -1.89
CA MET A 116 2.94 12.94 -0.87
C MET A 116 4.08 11.94 -0.77
N VAL A 117 4.60 11.47 -1.91
CA VAL A 117 5.75 10.54 -1.95
C VAL A 117 7.00 11.19 -1.35
N ALA A 118 7.28 12.45 -1.70
CA ALA A 118 8.43 13.20 -1.18
C ALA A 118 8.35 13.40 0.34
N CYS A 119 7.18 13.83 0.85
CA CYS A 119 6.97 14.03 2.29
C CYS A 119 7.17 12.73 3.07
N GLN A 120 6.74 11.59 2.51
CA GLN A 120 6.93 10.29 3.13
C GLN A 120 8.39 9.83 3.10
N ALA A 121 9.10 10.06 1.99
CA ALA A 121 10.53 9.76 1.89
C ALA A 121 11.35 10.56 2.93
N GLU A 122 11.02 11.84 3.09
CA GLU A 122 11.65 12.69 4.10
C GLU A 122 11.31 12.21 5.53
N ARG A 123 10.05 11.83 5.80
CA ARG A 123 9.68 11.26 7.10
C ARG A 123 10.48 9.99 7.40
N LEU A 124 10.62 9.08 6.44
CA LEU A 124 11.42 7.86 6.62
C LEU A 124 12.89 8.20 6.88
N ARG A 125 13.48 9.13 6.12
CA ARG A 125 14.85 9.60 6.37
C ARG A 125 15.03 10.10 7.81
N ARG A 126 14.09 10.90 8.33
CA ARG A 126 14.15 11.38 9.72
C ARG A 126 14.06 10.26 10.75
N ILE A 127 13.26 9.24 10.49
CA ILE A 127 13.15 8.07 11.38
C ILE A 127 14.42 7.22 11.33
N GLU A 128 14.94 6.92 10.13
CA GLU A 128 16.17 6.15 9.94
C GLU A 128 17.40 6.84 10.54
N SER A 129 17.50 8.16 10.40
CA SER A 129 18.60 8.96 10.99
C SER A 129 18.46 9.20 12.49
N GLY A 130 17.32 8.86 13.09
CA GLY A 130 17.03 9.13 14.50
C GLY A 130 16.66 10.59 14.82
N GLU A 131 16.56 11.46 13.81
CA GLU A 131 16.04 12.84 13.95
C GLU A 131 14.59 12.83 14.46
N GLN A 132 13.79 11.88 13.98
CA GLN A 132 12.44 11.61 14.48
C GLN A 132 12.43 10.28 15.25
N LEU A 133 12.17 10.37 16.56
CA LEU A 133 12.11 9.19 17.42
C LEU A 133 10.77 8.46 17.30
N VAL A 134 10.84 7.13 17.25
CA VAL A 134 9.71 6.22 17.28
C VAL A 134 10.01 5.11 18.29
N VAL A 135 9.33 5.17 19.44
CA VAL A 135 9.48 4.21 20.55
C VAL A 135 9.15 2.80 20.08
N GLY A 136 10.01 1.83 20.41
CA GLY A 136 9.92 0.44 19.97
C GLY A 136 10.48 0.17 18.56
N VAL A 137 10.79 1.22 17.78
CA VAL A 137 11.31 1.08 16.41
C VAL A 137 12.78 1.48 16.32
N ASN A 138 13.10 2.76 16.56
CA ASN A 138 14.47 3.28 16.51
C ASN A 138 15.00 3.72 17.89
N ARG A 139 14.12 3.73 18.91
CA ARG A 139 14.46 4.07 20.30
C ARG A 139 13.73 3.16 21.26
N TYR A 140 14.38 2.74 22.34
CA TYR A 140 13.83 1.76 23.29
C TYR A 140 13.41 0.46 22.59
N VAL A 141 14.30 -0.08 21.74
CA VAL A 141 14.01 -1.24 20.89
C VAL A 141 13.90 -2.53 21.71
N SER A 142 14.67 -2.64 22.80
CA SER A 142 14.60 -3.77 23.73
C SER A 142 13.38 -3.67 24.64
N SER A 143 12.64 -4.77 24.80
CA SER A 143 11.49 -4.89 25.70
C SER A 143 11.42 -6.29 26.29
N GLU A 144 10.64 -6.43 27.37
CA GLU A 144 10.19 -7.74 27.84
C GLU A 144 9.28 -8.40 26.79
N THR A 145 9.12 -9.73 26.90
CA THR A 145 8.23 -10.47 25.98
C THR A 145 6.77 -10.10 26.28
N SER A 146 6.09 -9.52 25.30
CA SER A 146 4.69 -9.12 25.43
C SER A 146 3.77 -10.35 25.46
N PRO A 147 2.98 -10.56 26.54
CA PRO A 147 1.99 -11.65 26.58
C PRO A 147 0.90 -11.49 25.50
N LEU A 148 0.56 -10.24 25.17
CA LEU A 148 -0.43 -9.92 24.13
C LEU A 148 0.10 -10.26 22.74
N ALA A 149 1.36 -9.92 22.45
CA ALA A 149 1.98 -10.28 21.18
C ALA A 149 2.22 -11.80 21.09
N THR A 150 2.63 -12.44 22.18
CA THR A 150 2.84 -13.90 22.23
C THR A 150 1.53 -14.66 22.02
N ALA A 151 0.42 -14.17 22.58
CA ALA A 151 -0.90 -14.77 22.39
C ALA A 151 -1.45 -14.59 20.97
N LEU A 152 -0.87 -13.71 20.15
CA LEU A 152 -1.14 -13.64 18.71
C LEU A 152 -0.39 -14.72 17.91
N GLY A 153 0.50 -15.51 18.54
CA GLY A 153 1.38 -16.47 17.87
C GLY A 153 2.64 -15.80 17.30
N SER A 154 3.56 -16.60 16.75
CA SER A 154 4.81 -16.11 16.13
C SER A 154 4.61 -15.38 14.80
N GLY A 155 3.38 -15.18 14.36
CA GLY A 155 3.10 -14.48 13.13
C GLY A 155 1.61 -14.19 12.96
N LEU A 156 1.30 -13.66 11.80
CA LEU A 156 -0.02 -13.44 11.21
C LEU A 156 -1.00 -14.64 11.22
N GLU A 157 -0.74 -15.71 11.98
CA GLU A 157 -1.61 -16.88 12.17
C GLU A 157 -2.99 -16.53 12.76
N VAL A 158 -3.09 -15.39 13.43
CA VAL A 158 -4.33 -14.90 14.05
C VAL A 158 -5.03 -13.83 13.17
N VAL A 159 -4.60 -13.67 11.92
CA VAL A 159 -5.35 -12.93 10.91
C VAL A 159 -6.34 -13.86 10.23
N GLU A 160 -7.58 -13.41 10.09
CA GLU A 160 -8.63 -14.14 9.38
C GLU A 160 -8.16 -14.46 7.94
N ARG A 161 -7.90 -15.74 7.66
CA ARG A 161 -7.49 -16.21 6.34
C ARG A 161 -8.73 -16.47 5.49
N VAL A 162 -8.77 -15.90 4.28
CA VAL A 162 -9.82 -16.23 3.31
C VAL A 162 -9.48 -17.57 2.65
N GLU A 163 -10.29 -18.59 2.90
CA GLU A 163 -10.10 -19.92 2.31
C GLU A 163 -10.39 -19.91 0.80
N GLN A 164 -9.56 -20.61 0.01
CA GLN A 164 -9.74 -20.74 -1.44
C GLN A 164 -11.11 -21.34 -1.82
N ALA A 165 -11.67 -22.21 -0.98
CA ALA A 165 -13.02 -22.76 -1.17
C ALA A 165 -14.11 -21.66 -1.27
N THR A 166 -13.89 -20.52 -0.62
CA THR A 166 -14.78 -19.34 -0.69
C THR A 166 -14.87 -18.82 -2.12
N GLU A 167 -13.74 -18.73 -2.83
CA GLU A 167 -13.73 -18.26 -4.23
C GLU A 167 -14.50 -19.21 -5.14
N GLU A 168 -14.26 -20.52 -5.03
CA GLU A 168 -14.93 -21.53 -5.83
C GLU A 168 -16.45 -21.55 -5.59
N GLU A 169 -16.88 -21.35 -4.34
CA GLU A 169 -18.29 -21.17 -4.01
C GLU A 169 -18.86 -19.90 -4.67
N ARG A 170 -18.20 -18.75 -4.53
CA ARG A 170 -18.64 -17.49 -5.16
C ARG A 170 -18.74 -17.62 -6.68
N VAL A 171 -17.80 -18.31 -7.34
CA VAL A 171 -17.83 -18.56 -8.79
C VAL A 171 -19.02 -19.44 -9.18
N ARG A 172 -19.32 -20.49 -8.39
CA ARG A 172 -20.49 -21.34 -8.61
C ARG A 172 -21.79 -20.56 -8.45
N GLU A 173 -21.93 -19.77 -7.38
CA GLU A 173 -23.09 -18.92 -7.15
C GLU A 173 -23.27 -17.88 -8.26
N LEU A 174 -22.19 -17.23 -8.69
CA LEU A 174 -22.21 -16.28 -9.80
C LEU A 174 -22.68 -16.96 -11.10
N SER A 175 -22.21 -18.18 -11.36
CA SER A 175 -22.61 -18.95 -12.55
C SER A 175 -24.09 -19.33 -12.49
N ALA A 176 -24.58 -19.76 -11.32
CA ALA A 176 -25.99 -20.05 -11.08
C ALA A 176 -26.86 -18.79 -11.25
N TRP A 177 -26.45 -17.67 -10.64
CA TRP A 177 -27.08 -16.35 -10.77
C TRP A 177 -27.21 -15.94 -12.24
N ARG A 178 -26.12 -16.05 -13.00
CA ARG A 178 -26.10 -15.71 -14.44
C ARG A 178 -27.01 -16.60 -15.27
N SER A 179 -27.21 -17.85 -14.85
CA SER A 179 -28.07 -18.81 -15.55
C SER A 179 -29.57 -18.59 -15.32
N GLY A 180 -29.96 -18.11 -14.13
CA GLY A 180 -31.37 -17.97 -13.72
C GLY A 180 -32.01 -16.60 -14.00
N ARG A 181 -31.23 -15.61 -14.40
CA ARG A 181 -31.72 -14.24 -14.68
C ARG A 181 -32.29 -14.06 -16.08
N ASP A 182 -33.16 -13.06 -16.25
CA ASP A 182 -33.70 -12.66 -17.56
C ASP A 182 -32.60 -12.03 -18.43
N ARG A 183 -32.12 -12.79 -19.42
CA ARG A 183 -31.06 -12.36 -20.33
C ARG A 183 -31.43 -11.17 -21.19
N ALA A 184 -32.70 -11.06 -21.61
CA ALA A 184 -33.15 -9.96 -22.45
C ALA A 184 -33.21 -8.66 -21.66
N ARG A 185 -33.72 -8.72 -20.42
CA ARG A 185 -33.71 -7.56 -19.51
C ARG A 185 -32.30 -7.11 -19.17
N VAL A 186 -31.39 -8.04 -18.87
CA VAL A 186 -29.97 -7.75 -18.62
C VAL A 186 -29.32 -7.04 -19.81
N ALA A 187 -29.50 -7.57 -21.02
CA ALA A 187 -28.94 -6.96 -22.23
C ALA A 187 -29.48 -5.54 -22.46
N SER A 188 -30.80 -5.35 -22.34
CA SER A 188 -31.44 -4.05 -22.46
C SER A 188 -30.93 -3.03 -21.43
N ALA A 189 -30.77 -3.46 -20.17
CA ALA A 189 -30.26 -2.60 -19.11
C ALA A 189 -28.79 -2.20 -19.33
N LEU A 190 -27.94 -3.15 -19.75
CA LEU A 190 -26.55 -2.87 -20.09
C LEU A 190 -26.43 -1.90 -21.28
N ASP A 191 -27.27 -2.05 -22.30
CA ASP A 191 -27.27 -1.16 -23.45
C ASP A 191 -27.79 0.24 -23.10
N ALA A 192 -28.79 0.35 -22.23
CA ALA A 192 -29.24 1.63 -21.71
C ALA A 192 -28.13 2.33 -20.91
N LEU A 193 -27.40 1.58 -20.09
CA LEU A 193 -26.25 2.10 -19.34
C LEU A 193 -25.13 2.59 -20.27
N ARG A 194 -24.79 1.82 -21.31
CA ARG A 194 -23.79 2.23 -22.31
C ARG A 194 -24.19 3.51 -23.04
N ARG A 195 -25.44 3.60 -23.53
CA ARG A 195 -25.95 4.80 -24.21
C ARG A 195 -25.89 6.03 -23.31
N ALA A 196 -26.27 5.89 -22.04
CA ALA A 196 -26.18 6.98 -21.08
C ALA A 196 -24.72 7.42 -20.85
N ALA A 197 -23.79 6.46 -20.81
CA ALA A 197 -22.35 6.72 -20.65
C ALA A 197 -21.70 7.37 -21.88
N GLU A 198 -22.15 7.05 -23.08
CA GLU A 198 -21.68 7.70 -24.33
C GLU A 198 -22.18 9.16 -24.42
N GLY A 199 -23.31 9.46 -23.79
CA GLY A 199 -23.92 10.78 -23.74
C GLY A 199 -23.49 11.62 -22.55
N ARG A 200 -24.42 12.48 -22.09
CA ARG A 200 -24.30 13.29 -20.87
C ARG A 200 -25.44 13.02 -19.89
N ASP A 201 -26.12 11.90 -20.09
CA ASP A 201 -27.27 11.53 -19.28
C ASP A 201 -26.83 11.10 -17.88
N ASN A 202 -27.76 11.19 -16.93
CA ASN A 202 -27.50 10.70 -15.59
C ASN A 202 -27.34 9.17 -15.60
N LEU A 203 -26.20 8.68 -15.11
CA LEU A 203 -25.91 7.24 -15.02
C LEU A 203 -26.68 6.52 -13.92
N VAL A 204 -27.21 7.24 -12.92
CA VAL A 204 -27.86 6.62 -11.76
C VAL A 204 -29.12 5.83 -12.15
N PRO A 205 -30.10 6.38 -12.90
CA PRO A 205 -31.27 5.60 -13.30
C PRO A 205 -30.95 4.30 -14.06
N PRO A 206 -30.13 4.29 -15.13
CA PRO A 206 -29.81 3.04 -15.82
C PRO A 206 -28.95 2.10 -14.98
N SER A 207 -28.15 2.61 -14.04
CA SER A 207 -27.40 1.78 -13.09
C SER A 207 -28.31 1.05 -12.11
N VAL A 208 -29.35 1.72 -11.60
CA VAL A 208 -30.36 1.08 -10.74
C VAL A 208 -31.11 0.00 -11.51
N GLU A 209 -31.51 0.27 -12.76
CA GLU A 209 -32.15 -0.74 -13.61
C GLU A 209 -31.23 -1.93 -13.88
N ALA A 210 -29.94 -1.70 -14.16
CA ALA A 210 -28.96 -2.76 -14.32
C ALA A 210 -28.88 -3.66 -13.07
N ALA A 211 -28.79 -3.07 -11.88
CA ALA A 211 -28.78 -3.82 -10.63
C ALA A 211 -30.08 -4.64 -10.45
N GLN A 212 -31.24 -4.05 -10.71
CA GLN A 212 -32.55 -4.72 -10.60
C GLN A 212 -32.75 -5.81 -11.65
N ALA A 213 -32.13 -5.68 -12.83
CA ALA A 213 -32.11 -6.70 -13.88
C ALA A 213 -31.17 -7.87 -13.56
N GLY A 214 -30.35 -7.77 -12.50
CA GLY A 214 -29.38 -8.79 -12.11
C GLY A 214 -28.07 -8.72 -12.89
N VAL A 215 -27.71 -7.55 -13.40
CA VAL A 215 -26.36 -7.26 -13.90
C VAL A 215 -25.35 -7.40 -12.77
N THR A 216 -24.25 -8.07 -13.04
CA THR A 216 -23.18 -8.26 -12.06
C THR A 216 -22.26 -7.04 -12.01
N THR A 217 -21.56 -6.82 -10.89
CA THR A 217 -20.60 -5.71 -10.77
C THR A 217 -19.56 -5.72 -11.89
N GLY A 218 -19.11 -6.91 -12.31
CA GLY A 218 -18.18 -7.06 -13.44
C GLY A 218 -18.77 -6.58 -14.77
N GLU A 219 -19.99 -7.01 -15.12
CA GLU A 219 -20.65 -6.59 -16.37
C GLU A 219 -20.99 -5.10 -16.39
N TRP A 220 -21.38 -4.54 -15.24
CA TRP A 220 -21.57 -3.10 -15.08
C TRP A 220 -20.24 -2.38 -15.33
N ALA A 221 -19.16 -2.77 -14.64
CA ALA A 221 -17.85 -2.17 -14.84
C ALA A 221 -17.35 -2.30 -16.29
N ASP A 222 -17.55 -3.46 -16.92
CA ASP A 222 -17.17 -3.71 -18.33
C ASP A 222 -17.94 -2.81 -19.30
N ALA A 223 -19.25 -2.59 -19.06
CA ALA A 223 -20.05 -1.70 -19.87
C ALA A 223 -19.57 -0.25 -19.80
N LEU A 224 -19.21 0.25 -18.61
CA LEU A 224 -18.66 1.60 -18.45
C LEU A 224 -17.22 1.70 -18.97
N ARG A 225 -16.40 0.66 -18.74
CA ARG A 225 -15.01 0.59 -19.23
C ARG A 225 -14.96 0.62 -20.76
N ALA A 226 -15.93 0.02 -21.45
CA ALA A 226 -16.00 0.08 -22.91
C ALA A 226 -16.15 1.51 -23.45
N VAL A 227 -16.72 2.43 -22.66
CA VAL A 227 -16.93 3.83 -23.05
C VAL A 227 -15.80 4.73 -22.54
N PHE A 228 -15.45 4.60 -21.25
CA PHE A 228 -14.50 5.50 -20.59
C PHE A 228 -13.05 5.01 -20.58
N GLY A 229 -12.82 3.74 -20.91
CA GLY A 229 -11.51 3.10 -20.74
C GLY A 229 -11.16 2.86 -19.27
N GLU A 230 -9.86 2.69 -19.02
CA GLU A 230 -9.31 2.52 -17.67
C GLU A 230 -8.38 3.67 -17.31
N PHE A 231 -8.51 4.15 -16.07
CA PHE A 231 -7.64 5.19 -15.55
C PHE A 231 -6.34 4.59 -14.98
N ARG A 232 -5.19 5.11 -15.43
CA ARG A 232 -3.87 4.82 -14.85
C ARG A 232 -3.36 6.05 -14.09
N PRO A 233 -3.32 6.02 -12.75
CA PRO A 233 -2.91 7.18 -11.96
C PRO A 233 -1.40 7.43 -12.09
N PRO A 234 -0.95 8.68 -11.90
CA PRO A 234 0.47 8.97 -11.76
C PRO A 234 1.05 8.23 -10.55
N THR A 235 2.28 7.72 -10.70
CA THR A 235 2.97 6.96 -9.65
C THR A 235 3.55 7.85 -8.54
N GLY A 236 3.75 9.14 -8.82
CA GLY A 236 4.44 10.07 -7.95
C GLY A 236 5.96 9.94 -7.95
N ILE A 237 6.51 8.98 -8.70
CA ILE A 237 7.95 8.79 -8.86
C ILE A 237 8.33 9.37 -10.21
N GLY A 238 9.02 10.50 -10.20
CA GLY A 238 9.49 11.19 -11.41
C GLY A 238 10.95 11.59 -11.31
N ASP A 239 11.56 11.93 -12.45
CA ASP A 239 12.98 12.27 -12.57
C ASP A 239 13.38 13.50 -11.73
N VAL A 240 12.45 14.41 -11.48
CA VAL A 240 12.68 15.66 -10.75
C VAL A 240 12.56 15.48 -9.23
N MET A 241 12.28 14.27 -8.74
CA MET A 241 12.25 14.05 -7.28
C MET A 241 13.66 14.16 -6.69
N PRO A 242 13.86 15.02 -5.67
CA PRO A 242 15.16 15.16 -5.03
C PRO A 242 15.63 13.83 -4.47
N ARG A 243 16.95 13.59 -4.54
CA ARG A 243 17.54 12.41 -3.90
C ARG A 243 17.37 12.55 -2.39
N VAL A 244 16.99 11.45 -1.74
CA VAL A 244 16.99 11.41 -0.29
C VAL A 244 18.44 11.50 0.16
N GLY A 245 18.71 12.29 1.22
CA GLY A 245 20.07 12.53 1.72
C GLY A 245 20.87 11.23 1.93
N SER A 246 22.20 11.33 1.79
CA SER A 246 23.09 10.17 1.90
C SER A 246 23.13 9.63 3.33
N THR A 247 22.88 8.34 3.50
CA THR A 247 23.10 7.59 4.75
C THR A 247 24.20 6.56 4.53
N GLU A 248 24.85 6.09 5.60
CA GLU A 248 25.88 5.04 5.51
C GLU A 248 25.34 3.77 4.82
N GLY A 249 24.12 3.35 5.17
CA GLY A 249 23.45 2.21 4.52
C GLY A 249 23.21 2.41 3.02
N LEU A 250 22.90 3.64 2.57
CA LEU A 250 22.73 3.93 1.14
C LEU A 250 24.04 3.80 0.37
N GLU A 251 25.16 4.24 0.94
CA GLU A 251 26.48 4.11 0.28
C GLU A 251 26.94 2.65 0.17
N VAL A 252 26.62 1.82 1.17
CA VAL A 252 26.81 0.37 1.08
C VAL A 252 25.96 -0.21 -0.05
N ALA A 253 24.68 0.16 -0.14
CA ALA A 253 23.80 -0.29 -1.20
C ALA A 253 24.31 0.14 -2.59
N ARG A 254 24.75 1.40 -2.75
CA ARG A 254 25.37 1.90 -4.00
C ARG A 254 26.56 1.04 -4.42
N SER A 255 27.42 0.72 -3.47
CA SER A 255 28.62 -0.07 -3.72
C SER A 255 28.27 -1.48 -4.21
N LYS A 256 27.29 -2.14 -3.58
CA LYS A 256 26.79 -3.45 -4.01
C LYS A 256 26.17 -3.42 -5.40
N VAL A 257 25.31 -2.43 -5.67
CA VAL A 257 24.66 -2.25 -6.98
C VAL A 257 25.69 -2.04 -8.09
N ALA A 258 26.69 -1.18 -7.86
CA ALA A 258 27.76 -0.93 -8.83
C ALA A 258 28.61 -2.18 -9.08
N ALA A 259 28.95 -2.94 -8.04
CA ALA A 259 29.72 -4.17 -8.16
C ALA A 259 28.97 -5.25 -8.97
N ALA A 260 27.69 -5.46 -8.67
CA ALA A 260 26.85 -6.41 -9.40
C ALA A 260 26.64 -6.01 -10.87
N ALA A 261 26.44 -4.71 -11.16
CA ALA A 261 26.36 -4.20 -12.53
C ALA A 261 27.66 -4.47 -13.31
N ALA A 262 28.81 -4.22 -12.68
CA ALA A 262 30.12 -4.45 -13.28
C ALA A 262 30.38 -5.94 -13.58
N ARG A 263 30.00 -6.85 -12.67
CA ARG A 263 30.13 -8.30 -12.88
C ARG A 263 29.27 -8.81 -14.02
N LEU A 264 28.06 -8.28 -14.16
CA LEU A 264 27.16 -8.60 -15.27
C LEU A 264 27.52 -7.89 -16.59
N GLY A 265 28.49 -6.98 -16.58
CA GLY A 265 28.92 -6.24 -17.78
C GLY A 265 27.87 -5.25 -18.29
N VAL A 266 26.97 -4.78 -17.44
CA VAL A 266 25.91 -3.82 -17.79
C VAL A 266 26.17 -2.45 -17.17
N SER A 267 25.66 -1.39 -17.79
CA SER A 267 25.84 -0.02 -17.27
C SER A 267 25.03 0.24 -16.00
N ARG A 268 23.82 -0.33 -15.90
CA ARG A 268 22.94 -0.25 -14.73
C ARG A 268 22.12 -1.53 -14.58
N LEU A 269 21.88 -1.92 -13.34
CA LEU A 269 20.89 -2.95 -13.03
C LEU A 269 19.48 -2.38 -13.19
N ARG A 270 18.58 -3.20 -13.72
CA ARG A 270 17.17 -2.86 -13.95
C ARG A 270 16.28 -3.61 -12.98
N LEU A 271 15.45 -2.91 -12.23
CA LEU A 271 14.54 -3.49 -11.24
C LEU A 271 13.10 -3.12 -11.58
N LEU A 272 12.27 -4.12 -11.88
CA LEU A 272 10.82 -3.94 -11.98
C LEU A 272 10.21 -4.03 -10.59
N ILE A 273 9.58 -2.95 -10.12
CA ILE A 273 8.73 -2.99 -8.94
C ILE A 273 7.29 -3.02 -9.41
N ALA A 274 6.52 -4.00 -8.94
CA ALA A 274 5.16 -4.21 -9.37
C ALA A 274 4.22 -4.54 -8.21
N LYS A 275 2.95 -4.16 -8.38
CA LYS A 275 1.87 -4.45 -7.44
C LYS A 275 0.78 -5.27 -8.15
N PRO A 276 0.79 -6.60 -7.98
CA PRO A 276 -0.17 -7.47 -8.65
C PRO A 276 -1.57 -7.35 -8.03
N GLY A 277 -2.60 -7.60 -8.86
CA GLY A 277 -3.98 -7.77 -8.39
C GLY A 277 -4.69 -6.44 -8.13
N LEU A 278 -5.48 -6.35 -7.05
CA LEU A 278 -6.26 -5.14 -6.73
C LEU A 278 -5.65 -4.30 -5.60
N ASP A 279 -4.48 -4.69 -5.10
CA ASP A 279 -3.80 -4.02 -3.98
C ASP A 279 -3.43 -2.56 -4.34
N GLY A 280 -4.06 -1.62 -3.63
CA GLY A 280 -3.84 -0.18 -3.78
C GLY A 280 -2.72 0.39 -2.90
N HIS A 281 -2.12 -0.40 -2.01
CA HIS A 281 -1.13 0.08 -1.03
C HIS A 281 0.22 0.38 -1.68
N SER A 282 0.41 1.59 -2.19
CA SER A 282 1.58 1.95 -2.99
C SER A 282 2.75 2.54 -2.20
N ASN A 283 2.54 2.96 -0.95
CA ASN A 283 3.56 3.65 -0.16
C ASN A 283 4.90 2.88 -0.11
N ALA A 284 4.90 1.63 0.36
CA ALA A 284 6.14 0.84 0.46
C ALA A 284 6.82 0.63 -0.91
N ALA A 285 6.03 0.34 -1.95
CA ALA A 285 6.54 0.18 -3.32
C ALA A 285 7.19 1.45 -3.86
N GLU A 286 6.64 2.62 -3.52
CA GLU A 286 7.19 3.92 -3.92
C GLU A 286 8.49 4.24 -3.18
N GLN A 287 8.56 3.94 -1.88
CA GLN A 287 9.75 4.20 -1.08
C GLN A 287 10.91 3.26 -1.45
N ILE A 288 10.63 1.98 -1.73
CA ILE A 288 11.67 1.05 -2.21
C ILE A 288 12.12 1.42 -3.64
N ALA A 289 11.21 1.87 -4.50
CA ALA A 289 11.55 2.36 -5.84
C ALA A 289 12.47 3.59 -5.79
N LEU A 290 12.16 4.57 -4.93
CA LEU A 290 13.03 5.72 -4.72
C LEU A 290 14.40 5.30 -4.16
N ARG A 291 14.42 4.42 -3.15
CA ARG A 291 15.67 3.94 -2.55
C ARG A 291 16.53 3.17 -3.55
N ALA A 292 15.94 2.30 -4.35
CA ALA A 292 16.65 1.54 -5.39
C ALA A 292 17.22 2.46 -6.48
N ARG A 293 16.43 3.44 -6.93
CA ARG A 293 16.90 4.49 -7.86
C ARG A 293 18.09 5.25 -7.28
N ASP A 294 17.97 5.67 -6.03
CA ASP A 294 19.02 6.43 -5.35
C ASP A 294 20.27 5.57 -5.13
N ALA A 295 20.14 4.25 -4.95
CA ALA A 295 21.26 3.30 -4.90
C ALA A 295 21.91 3.03 -6.28
N GLY A 296 21.28 3.42 -7.39
CA GLY A 296 21.87 3.33 -8.74
C GLY A 296 21.13 2.43 -9.73
N PHE A 297 20.07 1.73 -9.30
CA PHE A 297 19.22 0.98 -10.21
C PHE A 297 18.56 1.91 -11.24
N GLU A 298 18.29 1.37 -12.42
CA GLU A 298 17.23 1.82 -13.32
C GLU A 298 15.93 1.13 -12.85
N VAL A 299 14.98 1.91 -12.33
CA VAL A 299 13.77 1.38 -11.71
C VAL A 299 12.59 1.53 -12.65
N ILE A 300 11.90 0.43 -12.92
CA ILE A 300 10.65 0.39 -13.67
C ILE A 300 9.52 0.25 -12.66
N TYR A 301 8.64 1.25 -12.58
CA TYR A 301 7.45 1.22 -11.72
C TYR A 301 6.23 1.74 -12.48
N GLN A 302 5.31 0.82 -12.81
CA GLN A 302 4.10 1.11 -13.59
C GLN A 302 2.88 1.42 -12.70
N GLY A 303 3.07 1.53 -11.39
CA GLY A 303 2.01 1.83 -10.42
C GLY A 303 1.27 0.60 -9.90
N ILE A 304 0.00 0.79 -9.59
CA ILE A 304 -0.85 -0.20 -8.91
C ILE A 304 -1.73 -0.97 -9.88
N ARG A 305 -2.27 -2.08 -9.38
CA ARG A 305 -3.30 -2.89 -10.04
C ARG A 305 -2.86 -3.46 -11.39
N LEU A 306 -1.70 -4.10 -11.40
CA LEU A 306 -1.19 -4.80 -12.57
C LEU A 306 -1.63 -6.27 -12.53
N THR A 307 -2.00 -6.82 -13.66
CA THR A 307 -2.23 -8.25 -13.78
C THR A 307 -0.90 -9.01 -13.79
N PRO A 308 -0.85 -10.28 -13.35
CA PRO A 308 0.37 -11.09 -13.46
C PRO A 308 0.94 -11.17 -14.89
N ALA A 309 0.06 -11.15 -15.91
CA ALA A 309 0.45 -11.16 -17.30
C ALA A 309 1.12 -9.84 -17.75
N GLU A 310 0.58 -8.69 -17.32
CA GLU A 310 1.21 -7.38 -17.58
C GLU A 310 2.59 -7.29 -16.94
N ILE A 311 2.74 -7.76 -15.69
CA ILE A 311 4.03 -7.77 -14.98
C ILE A 311 5.06 -8.63 -15.71
N ALA A 312 4.68 -9.84 -16.10
CA ALA A 312 5.58 -10.74 -16.83
C ALA A 312 6.02 -10.14 -18.17
N ARG A 313 5.09 -9.53 -18.91
CA ARG A 313 5.39 -8.86 -20.18
C ARG A 313 6.33 -7.66 -19.97
N ALA A 314 6.03 -6.79 -19.01
CA ALA A 314 6.90 -5.66 -18.68
C ALA A 314 8.32 -6.10 -18.28
N ALA A 315 8.44 -7.19 -17.51
CA ALA A 315 9.75 -7.74 -17.15
C ALA A 315 10.56 -8.21 -18.37
N ALA A 316 9.90 -8.76 -19.38
CA ALA A 316 10.54 -9.18 -20.62
C ALA A 316 10.90 -7.98 -21.51
N ASP A 317 9.93 -7.08 -21.74
CA ASP A 317 10.06 -5.92 -22.63
C ASP A 317 11.15 -4.94 -22.14
N GLU A 318 11.25 -4.74 -20.82
CA GLU A 318 12.22 -3.82 -20.20
C GLU A 318 13.57 -4.47 -19.90
N ASP A 319 13.74 -5.76 -20.22
CA ASP A 319 14.97 -6.52 -19.96
C ASP A 319 15.46 -6.42 -18.49
N VAL A 320 14.55 -6.65 -17.53
CA VAL A 320 14.85 -6.39 -16.11
C VAL A 320 15.74 -7.45 -15.46
N HIS A 321 16.61 -7.07 -14.53
CA HIS A 321 17.51 -8.00 -13.85
C HIS A 321 16.84 -8.67 -12.63
N ALA A 322 15.80 -8.05 -12.06
CA ALA A 322 14.98 -8.63 -11.01
C ALA A 322 13.54 -8.07 -11.07
N VAL A 323 12.62 -8.81 -10.45
CA VAL A 323 11.24 -8.36 -10.21
C VAL A 323 10.98 -8.32 -8.71
N GLY A 324 10.59 -7.15 -8.18
CA GLY A 324 10.10 -6.96 -6.82
C GLY A 324 8.59 -6.82 -6.80
N LEU A 325 7.90 -7.74 -6.12
CA LEU A 325 6.45 -7.70 -5.95
C LEU A 325 6.10 -7.13 -4.58
N SER A 326 5.30 -6.07 -4.51
CA SER A 326 4.79 -5.53 -3.24
C SER A 326 3.33 -5.89 -3.05
N ILE A 327 3.01 -6.71 -2.04
CA ILE A 327 1.66 -7.25 -1.78
C ILE A 327 1.30 -7.06 -0.30
N LEU A 328 0.26 -6.27 -0.03
CA LEU A 328 -0.28 -6.03 1.32
C LEU A 328 -1.73 -6.52 1.46
N SER A 329 -2.29 -7.16 0.44
CA SER A 329 -3.69 -7.58 0.40
C SER A 329 -3.94 -9.04 0.84
N GLY A 330 -2.91 -9.75 1.30
CA GLY A 330 -2.99 -11.18 1.65
C GLY A 330 -3.13 -12.14 0.46
N ALA A 331 -3.07 -11.64 -0.78
CA ALA A 331 -3.27 -12.43 -2.00
C ALA A 331 -1.96 -13.03 -2.57
N HIS A 332 -0.87 -13.02 -1.79
CA HIS A 332 0.47 -13.41 -2.24
C HIS A 332 0.56 -14.87 -2.70
N LEU A 333 -0.08 -15.80 -2.00
CA LEU A 333 -0.10 -17.23 -2.38
C LEU A 333 -0.83 -17.49 -3.71
N MET A 334 -1.71 -16.59 -4.14
CA MET A 334 -2.39 -16.69 -5.44
C MET A 334 -1.62 -15.96 -6.54
N LEU A 335 -1.24 -14.69 -6.28
CA LEU A 335 -0.71 -13.80 -7.30
C LEU A 335 0.76 -14.07 -7.63
N VAL A 336 1.59 -14.42 -6.65
CA VAL A 336 3.03 -14.66 -6.88
C VAL A 336 3.25 -15.88 -7.78
N PRO A 337 2.60 -17.05 -7.57
CA PRO A 337 2.73 -18.17 -8.50
C PRO A 337 2.28 -17.83 -9.91
N ALA A 338 1.23 -17.02 -10.06
CA ALA A 338 0.76 -16.57 -11.38
C ALA A 338 1.80 -15.70 -12.10
N VAL A 339 2.50 -14.80 -11.38
CA VAL A 339 3.61 -14.00 -11.93
C VAL A 339 4.78 -14.90 -12.31
N LEU A 340 5.20 -15.83 -11.43
CA LEU A 340 6.29 -16.77 -11.70
C LEU A 340 6.00 -17.65 -12.94
N ALA A 341 4.76 -18.10 -13.10
CA ALA A 341 4.32 -18.85 -14.28
C ALA A 341 4.32 -17.95 -15.54
N GLY A 342 3.90 -16.69 -15.40
CA GLY A 342 3.96 -15.68 -16.46
C GLY A 342 5.38 -15.45 -16.95
N LEU A 343 6.32 -15.20 -16.04
CA LEU A 343 7.74 -15.00 -16.33
C LEU A 343 8.36 -16.19 -17.07
N ARG A 344 8.04 -17.42 -16.64
CA ARG A 344 8.44 -18.65 -17.34
C ARG A 344 7.90 -18.70 -18.77
N ARG A 345 6.64 -18.33 -18.98
CA ARG A 345 5.99 -18.36 -20.30
C ARG A 345 6.61 -17.38 -21.28
N VAL A 346 7.05 -16.21 -20.81
CA VAL A 346 7.74 -15.20 -21.64
C VAL A 346 9.25 -15.41 -21.70
N GLY A 347 9.77 -16.51 -21.15
CA GLY A 347 11.20 -16.83 -21.16
C GLY A 347 12.06 -15.92 -20.27
N ARG A 348 11.46 -15.14 -19.36
CA ARG A 348 12.17 -14.22 -18.47
C ARG A 348 12.50 -14.88 -17.13
N ALA A 349 13.62 -15.59 -17.06
CA ALA A 349 14.12 -16.12 -15.79
C ALA A 349 15.06 -15.11 -15.10
N VAL A 350 14.60 -14.57 -13.98
CA VAL A 350 15.26 -13.56 -13.13
C VAL A 350 14.85 -13.80 -11.67
N PRO A 351 15.64 -13.38 -10.68
CA PRO A 351 15.20 -13.45 -9.29
C PRO A 351 13.94 -12.62 -9.08
N VAL A 352 12.96 -13.25 -8.43
CA VAL A 352 11.74 -12.60 -7.96
C VAL A 352 11.82 -12.45 -6.45
N VAL A 353 11.68 -11.23 -5.96
CA VAL A 353 11.56 -10.94 -4.53
C VAL A 353 10.16 -10.47 -4.22
N VAL A 354 9.67 -10.75 -3.02
CA VAL A 354 8.31 -10.35 -2.59
C VAL A 354 8.44 -9.55 -1.31
N GLY A 355 7.69 -8.47 -1.18
CA GLY A 355 7.64 -7.64 0.02
C GLY A 355 6.21 -7.37 0.47
N GLY A 356 5.98 -7.30 1.79
CA GLY A 356 4.70 -6.89 2.35
C GLY A 356 4.37 -7.54 3.68
N VAL A 357 3.07 -7.60 3.99
CA VAL A 357 2.54 -8.23 5.20
C VAL A 357 2.31 -9.72 4.91
N ILE A 358 3.35 -10.53 5.12
CA ILE A 358 3.39 -11.94 4.74
C ILE A 358 3.74 -12.80 5.97
N PRO A 359 2.90 -13.78 6.36
CA PRO A 359 3.20 -14.72 7.44
C PRO A 359 4.46 -15.54 7.16
N ASP A 360 5.17 -15.96 8.22
CA ASP A 360 6.43 -16.73 8.08
C ASP A 360 6.24 -18.06 7.34
N ASP A 361 5.14 -18.78 7.60
CA ASP A 361 4.81 -20.02 6.88
C ASP A 361 4.57 -19.78 5.38
N ASP A 362 3.87 -18.68 5.06
CA ASP A 362 3.60 -18.30 3.67
C ASP A 362 4.89 -17.83 2.98
N ALA A 363 5.77 -17.14 3.71
CA ALA A 363 7.08 -16.75 3.22
C ALA A 363 7.92 -17.99 2.87
N ALA A 364 7.94 -19.00 3.75
CA ALA A 364 8.61 -20.27 3.48
C ALA A 364 8.01 -20.99 2.26
N ALA A 365 6.68 -21.02 2.13
CA ALA A 365 5.99 -21.59 0.98
C ALA A 365 6.35 -20.85 -0.33
N LEU A 366 6.37 -19.52 -0.32
CA LEU A 366 6.76 -18.71 -1.47
C LEU A 366 8.21 -18.98 -1.91
N VAL A 367 9.14 -19.08 -0.96
CA VAL A 367 10.54 -19.44 -1.25
C VAL A 367 10.61 -20.83 -1.89
N ALA A 368 9.88 -21.81 -1.36
CA ALA A 368 9.80 -23.15 -1.94
C ALA A 368 9.22 -23.15 -3.37
N MET A 369 8.37 -22.18 -3.72
CA MET A 369 7.82 -21.99 -5.07
C MET A 369 8.77 -21.28 -6.04
N GLY A 370 9.94 -20.82 -5.58
CA GLY A 370 10.97 -20.18 -6.41
C GLY A 370 11.10 -18.66 -6.24
N VAL A 371 10.51 -18.08 -5.18
CA VAL A 371 10.84 -16.71 -4.77
C VAL A 371 12.23 -16.68 -4.16
N ALA A 372 13.06 -15.73 -4.58
CA ALA A 372 14.45 -15.61 -4.12
C ALA A 372 14.55 -15.09 -2.68
N ARG A 373 13.67 -14.14 -2.30
CA ARG A 373 13.63 -13.54 -0.95
C ARG A 373 12.25 -12.93 -0.66
N VAL A 374 11.80 -13.05 0.58
CA VAL A 374 10.55 -12.45 1.08
C VAL A 374 10.83 -11.41 2.16
N PHE A 375 10.71 -10.12 1.84
CA PHE A 375 10.89 -9.02 2.78
C PHE A 375 9.61 -8.76 3.59
N THR A 376 9.68 -8.83 4.92
CA THR A 376 8.51 -8.61 5.80
C THR A 376 8.70 -7.37 6.67
N ALA A 377 7.80 -7.14 7.65
CA ALA A 377 7.87 -5.96 8.52
C ALA A 377 9.17 -5.88 9.34
N VAL A 378 9.89 -6.98 9.54
CA VAL A 378 11.21 -6.99 10.17
C VAL A 378 12.31 -6.38 9.30
N ASP A 379 12.14 -6.38 7.98
CA ASP A 379 13.10 -5.85 7.01
C ASP A 379 12.95 -4.34 6.82
N ARG A 380 13.22 -3.59 7.89
CA ARG A 380 12.98 -2.13 7.95
C ARG A 380 14.00 -1.29 7.18
N ASP A 381 15.23 -1.78 7.07
CA ASP A 381 16.28 -1.05 6.38
C ASP A 381 16.11 -1.23 4.87
N LEU A 382 15.49 -0.22 4.25
CA LEU A 382 15.28 -0.18 2.82
C LEU A 382 16.61 -0.20 2.04
N SER A 383 17.67 0.40 2.59
CA SER A 383 18.98 0.42 1.93
C SER A 383 19.63 -0.95 1.96
N ALA A 384 19.56 -1.64 3.11
CA ALA A 384 20.02 -3.02 3.23
C ALA A 384 19.25 -3.96 2.29
N SER A 385 17.92 -3.83 2.24
CA SER A 385 17.05 -4.62 1.35
C SER A 385 17.40 -4.43 -0.13
N VAL A 386 17.65 -3.18 -0.56
CA VAL A 386 18.12 -2.87 -1.93
C VAL A 386 19.49 -3.49 -2.21
N GLY A 387 20.40 -3.44 -1.23
CA GLY A 387 21.71 -4.08 -1.34
C GLY A 387 21.61 -5.60 -1.48
N GLU A 388 20.72 -6.25 -0.74
CA GLU A 388 20.45 -7.69 -0.84
C GLU A 388 19.86 -8.07 -2.20
N ILE A 389 18.98 -7.25 -2.78
CA ILE A 389 18.48 -7.45 -4.15
C ILE A 389 19.64 -7.45 -5.17
N ALA A 390 20.63 -6.56 -5.02
CA ALA A 390 21.81 -6.56 -5.89
C ALA A 390 22.65 -7.83 -5.74
N ASP A 391 22.84 -8.32 -4.50
CA ASP A 391 23.56 -9.58 -4.25
C ASP A 391 22.82 -10.79 -4.86
N LEU A 392 21.48 -10.81 -4.81
CA LEU A 392 20.65 -11.85 -5.43
C LEU A 392 20.75 -11.85 -6.96
N ILE A 393 20.78 -10.66 -7.57
CA ILE A 393 20.99 -10.52 -9.03
C ILE A 393 22.35 -11.09 -9.43
N ASP A 394 23.40 -10.74 -8.69
CA ASP A 394 24.77 -11.19 -8.95
C ASP A 394 24.89 -12.72 -8.85
N ALA A 395 24.38 -13.30 -7.76
CA ALA A 395 24.37 -14.75 -7.55
C ALA A 395 23.60 -15.49 -8.65
N PHE A 396 22.49 -14.91 -9.15
CA PHE A 396 21.71 -15.50 -10.23
C PHE A 396 22.47 -15.48 -11.58
N GLY A 397 23.21 -14.40 -11.85
CA GLY A 397 24.09 -14.30 -13.03
C GLY A 397 25.17 -15.39 -13.06
N ASP A 398 25.79 -15.64 -11.92
CA ASP A 398 26.82 -16.68 -11.75
C ASP A 398 26.31 -18.09 -11.97
N THR A 399 25.05 -18.40 -11.60
CA THR A 399 24.46 -19.72 -11.86
C THR A 399 24.21 -19.98 -13.34
N ARG A 400 24.05 -18.96 -14.18
CA ARG A 400 23.88 -19.10 -15.63
C ARG A 400 25.18 -19.16 -16.42
N SER A 401 26.27 -18.61 -15.91
CA SER A 401 27.57 -18.69 -16.59
C SER A 401 28.24 -20.07 -16.43
N LYS A 402 27.77 -20.88 -15.48
CA LYS A 402 28.32 -22.22 -15.15
C LYS A 402 27.53 -23.41 -15.68
N GLY A 403 26.33 -23.22 -16.23
CA GLY A 403 25.47 -24.27 -16.80
C GLY A 403 25.11 -23.95 -18.24
#